data_AF-A0A3B9TNI9-F1
#
_entry.id   AF-A0A3B9TNI9-F1
#
_cell.length_a   1.000
_cell.length_b   1.000
_cell.length_c   1.000
_cell.angle_alpha   90.00
_cell.angle_beta   90.00
_cell.angle_gamma   90.00
#
_symmetry.space_group_name_H-M   'P 1'
#
loop_
_entity.id
_entity.type
_entity.pdbx_description
1 polymer ?
#
loop_
_entity_poly.entity_id
_entity_poly.type
_entity_poly.pdbx_seq_one_letter_code
_entity_poly.pdbx_strand_id
1 'polypeptide(L)'
;MLDSVPYHGVNTSDPVVGAIRNALCRSGTRPRLLRKSGTSDFNTVASWGCPMAVYGPGRSELEHTSEEQIETADYIKSIAILERAITNIFHMNRI
;
A
#
# COMPACT_ATOMS: atom_id res chain seq x y z
N MET A 1 14.12 -22.97 3.92
CA MET A 1 12.94 -22.47 4.65
C MET A 1 13.35 -21.10 5.20
N LEU A 2 12.55 -20.05 5.00
CA LEU A 2 12.83 -18.76 5.64
C LEU A 2 12.34 -18.88 7.08
N ASP A 3 13.28 -19.11 8.00
CA ASP A 3 12.95 -19.31 9.42
C ASP A 3 12.57 -17.98 10.10
N SER A 4 12.97 -16.85 9.50
CA SER A 4 12.53 -15.51 9.88
C SER A 4 12.76 -14.51 8.75
N VAL A 5 12.02 -13.39 8.76
CA VAL A 5 12.30 -12.22 7.93
C VAL A 5 12.42 -10.97 8.82
N PRO A 6 13.37 -10.06 8.58
CA PRO A 6 13.51 -8.86 9.39
C PRO A 6 12.29 -7.95 9.31
N TYR A 7 12.10 -7.16 10.37
CA TYR A 7 11.19 -6.02 10.32
C TYR A 7 11.62 -5.06 9.20
N HIS A 8 10.65 -4.61 8.40
CA HIS A 8 10.85 -3.54 7.45
C HIS A 8 9.73 -2.51 7.56
N GLY A 9 10.08 -1.24 7.43
CA GLY A 9 9.16 -0.12 7.44
C GLY A 9 9.80 1.08 6.76
N VAL A 10 8.97 1.89 6.11
CA VAL A 10 9.39 3.09 5.38
C VAL A 10 8.92 4.36 6.08
N ASN A 11 9.61 5.47 5.79
CA ASN A 11 9.22 6.79 6.30
C ASN A 11 8.02 7.35 5.56
N THR A 12 7.31 8.27 6.22
CA THR A 12 6.14 8.95 5.62
C THR A 12 6.51 9.89 4.47
N SER A 13 7.79 10.21 4.34
CA SER A 13 8.41 10.97 3.25
C SER A 13 8.82 10.11 2.06
N ASP A 14 8.64 8.78 2.12
CA ASP A 14 8.91 7.90 0.99
C ASP A 14 8.06 8.32 -0.23
N PRO A 15 8.66 8.45 -1.43
CA PRO A 15 7.96 8.95 -2.60
C PRO A 15 6.75 8.10 -3.00
N VAL A 16 6.80 6.78 -2.82
CA VAL A 16 5.67 5.88 -3.14
C VAL A 16 4.55 6.07 -2.11
N VAL A 17 4.89 6.23 -0.83
CA VAL A 17 3.91 6.61 0.21
C VAL A 17 3.23 7.93 -0.12
N GLY A 18 4.00 8.94 -0.53
CA GLY A 18 3.48 10.25 -0.93
C GLY A 18 2.54 10.19 -2.13
N ALA A 19 2.91 9.42 -3.17
CA ALA A 19 2.13 9.25 -4.37
C ALA A 19 0.76 8.60 -4.10
N ILE A 20 0.72 7.55 -3.27
CA ILE A 20 -0.53 6.88 -2.87
C ILE A 20 -1.39 7.80 -2.00
N ARG A 21 -0.81 8.50 -1.02
CA ARG A 21 -1.53 9.46 -0.19
C ARG A 21 -2.19 10.55 -1.04
N ASN A 22 -1.47 11.08 -2.03
CA ASN A 22 -2.02 12.07 -2.95
C ASN A 22 -3.21 11.50 -3.74
N ALA A 23 -3.08 10.30 -4.29
CA ALA A 23 -4.14 9.64 -5.05
C ALA A 23 -5.39 9.37 -4.20
N LEU A 24 -5.22 8.93 -2.95
CA LEU A 24 -6.30 8.75 -1.98
C LEU A 24 -7.05 10.06 -1.71
N CYS A 25 -6.32 11.14 -1.38
CA CYS A 25 -6.92 12.46 -1.15
C CYS A 25 -7.70 12.97 -2.36
N ARG A 26 -7.15 12.81 -3.58
CA ARG A 26 -7.80 13.22 -4.84
C ARG A 26 -9.06 12.41 -5.16
N SER A 27 -9.20 11.24 -4.56
CA SER A 27 -10.37 10.37 -4.69
C SER A 27 -11.40 10.57 -3.56
N GLY A 28 -11.24 11.64 -2.77
CA GLY A 28 -12.10 11.95 -1.63
C GLY A 28 -11.94 11.01 -0.43
N THR A 29 -10.88 10.19 -0.41
CA THR A 29 -10.58 9.28 0.70
C THR A 29 -9.56 9.93 1.63
N ARG A 30 -9.82 9.93 2.93
CA ARG A 30 -8.84 10.39 3.93
C ARG A 30 -7.84 9.26 4.22
N PRO A 31 -6.55 9.39 3.81
CA PRO A 31 -5.58 8.34 4.05
C PRO A 31 -5.24 8.22 5.54
N ARG A 32 -5.07 6.98 6.01
CA ARG A 32 -4.45 6.67 7.30
C ARG A 32 -3.20 5.83 7.04
N LEU A 33 -2.09 6.20 7.67
CA LEU A 33 -0.87 5.41 7.64
C LEU A 33 -0.97 4.33 8.72
N LEU A 34 -0.73 3.09 8.31
CA LEU A 34 -0.80 1.92 9.17
C LEU A 34 0.58 1.27 9.26
N ARG A 35 0.88 0.69 10.42
CA ARG A 35 2.00 -0.23 10.60
C ARG A 35 1.39 -1.61 10.83
N LYS A 36 1.52 -2.51 9.86
CA LYS A 36 1.03 -3.88 9.99
C LYS A 36 2.05 -4.68 10.82
N SER A 37 1.58 -5.35 11.87
CA SER A 37 2.43 -6.18 12.76
C SER A 37 2.72 -7.55 12.16
N GLY A 38 1.93 -7.98 11.18
CA GLY A 38 2.15 -9.22 10.44
C GLY A 38 3.30 -9.11 9.44
N THR A 39 3.78 -10.28 9.03
CA THR A 39 4.82 -10.45 8.00
C THR A 39 4.19 -10.47 6.61
N SER A 40 4.86 -9.90 5.61
CA SER A 40 4.44 -10.00 4.20
C SER A 40 5.66 -9.97 3.27
N ASP A 41 5.43 -10.12 1.96
CA ASP A 41 6.47 -9.95 0.95
C ASP A 41 7.19 -8.60 1.03
N PHE A 42 6.53 -7.57 1.58
CA PHE A 42 7.15 -6.28 1.89
C PHE A 42 8.43 -6.40 2.74
N ASN A 43 8.47 -7.35 3.66
CA ASN A 43 9.66 -7.66 4.45
C ASN A 43 10.72 -8.37 3.59
N THR A 44 10.29 -9.34 2.78
CA THR A 44 11.16 -10.18 1.96
C THR A 44 11.88 -9.37 0.88
N VAL A 45 11.21 -8.42 0.24
CA VAL A 45 11.78 -7.60 -0.85
C VAL A 45 12.50 -6.33 -0.37
N ALA A 46 12.58 -6.10 0.94
CA ALA A 46 13.21 -4.91 1.52
C ALA A 46 14.67 -4.70 1.04
N SER A 47 15.38 -5.79 0.73
CA SER A 47 16.77 -5.76 0.26
C SER A 47 16.96 -5.12 -1.12
N TRP A 48 15.89 -4.90 -1.89
CA TRP A 48 15.97 -4.20 -3.18
C TRP A 48 16.31 -2.72 -3.02
N GLY A 49 16.15 -2.15 -1.82
CA GLY A 49 16.56 -0.78 -1.54
C GLY A 49 15.80 0.30 -2.33
N CYS A 50 14.62 -0.04 -2.86
CA CYS A 50 13.78 0.88 -3.61
C CYS A 50 12.68 1.49 -2.73
N PRO A 51 12.19 2.69 -3.06
CA PRO A 51 10.99 3.24 -2.43
C PRO A 51 9.81 2.29 -2.56
N MET A 52 9.04 2.11 -1.49
CA MET A 52 7.96 1.13 -1.46
C MET A 52 6.86 1.51 -0.47
N ALA A 53 5.65 1.02 -0.74
CA ALA A 53 4.53 1.11 0.19
C ALA A 53 3.57 -0.05 -0.06
N VAL A 54 2.73 -0.34 0.93
CA VAL A 54 1.62 -1.29 0.80
C VAL A 54 0.31 -0.52 0.72
N TYR A 55 -0.53 -0.89 -0.26
CA TYR A 55 -1.86 -0.33 -0.43
C TYR A 55 -2.80 -1.41 -0.95
N GLY A 56 -4.01 -1.43 -0.39
CA GLY A 56 -5.10 -2.26 -0.85
C GLY A 56 -6.41 -1.84 -0.20
N PRO A 57 -7.55 -2.04 -0.87
CA PRO A 57 -8.86 -1.94 -0.25
C PRO A 57 -9.14 -3.17 0.63
N GLY A 58 -10.25 -3.13 1.36
CA GLY A 58 -10.69 -4.25 2.19
C GLY A 58 -10.46 -4.01 3.68
N ARG A 59 -10.98 -4.95 4.46
CA ARG A 59 -11.00 -4.88 5.91
C ARG A 59 -10.04 -5.91 6.46
N SER A 60 -8.92 -5.46 7.01
CA SER A 60 -7.92 -6.38 7.57
C SER A 60 -8.44 -7.22 8.72
N GLU A 61 -9.54 -6.81 9.37
CA GLU A 61 -10.20 -7.60 10.42
C GLU A 61 -10.91 -8.85 9.88
N LEU A 62 -11.17 -8.92 8.57
CA LEU A 62 -11.82 -10.05 7.92
C LEU A 62 -10.81 -11.02 7.27
N GLU A 63 -9.53 -10.66 7.23
CA GLU A 63 -8.46 -11.51 6.68
C GLU A 63 -8.45 -12.87 7.40
N HIS A 64 -8.48 -13.96 6.63
CA HIS A 64 -8.48 -15.34 7.14
C HIS A 64 -9.72 -15.73 7.98
N THR A 65 -10.84 -15.03 7.79
CA THR A 65 -12.12 -15.42 8.38
C THR A 65 -12.99 -16.14 7.35
N SER A 66 -14.03 -16.86 7.81
CA SER A 66 -15.04 -17.44 6.90
C SER A 66 -15.88 -16.38 6.18
N GLU A 67 -15.89 -15.16 6.71
CA GLU A 67 -16.67 -14.03 6.23
C GLU A 67 -15.80 -13.02 5.44
N GLU A 68 -14.65 -13.47 4.92
CA GLU A 68 -13.75 -12.63 4.13
C GLU A 68 -14.47 -12.10 2.89
N GLN A 69 -14.64 -10.77 2.86
CA GLN A 69 -15.33 -10.08 1.79
C GLN A 69 -14.80 -8.67 1.62
N ILE A 70 -15.08 -8.11 0.44
CA ILE A 70 -14.73 -6.74 0.08
C ILE A 70 -15.93 -6.09 -0.61
N GLU A 71 -16.19 -4.82 -0.28
CA GLU A 71 -17.20 -4.03 -0.97
C GLU A 71 -16.77 -3.80 -2.43
N THR A 72 -17.64 -4.14 -3.39
CA THR A 72 -17.31 -3.98 -4.82
C THR A 72 -16.99 -2.53 -5.16
N ALA A 73 -17.66 -1.58 -4.52
CA ALA A 73 -17.38 -0.15 -4.68
C ALA A 73 -15.96 0.21 -4.22
N ASP A 74 -15.49 -0.35 -3.11
CA ASP A 74 -14.13 -0.13 -2.61
C ASP A 74 -13.09 -0.77 -3.52
N TYR A 75 -13.38 -1.96 -4.05
CA TYR A 75 -12.53 -2.63 -5.03
C TYR A 75 -12.35 -1.76 -6.29
N ILE A 76 -13.44 -1.34 -6.93
CA ILE A 76 -13.37 -0.51 -8.14
C ILE A 76 -12.70 0.84 -7.86
N LYS A 77 -13.02 1.48 -6.73
CA LYS A 77 -12.39 2.74 -6.32
C LYS A 77 -10.88 2.58 -6.13
N SER A 78 -10.43 1.44 -5.60
CA SER A 78 -9.01 1.18 -5.36
C SER A 78 -8.20 1.08 -6.65
N ILE A 79 -8.79 0.56 -7.73
CA ILE A 79 -8.13 0.48 -9.04
C ILE A 79 -7.83 1.89 -9.54
N ALA A 80 -8.83 2.78 -9.55
CA ALA A 80 -8.65 4.18 -9.96
C ALA A 80 -7.63 4.93 -9.08
N ILE A 81 -7.58 4.64 -7.78
CA ILE A 81 -6.57 5.19 -6.87
C ILE A 81 -5.17 4.69 -7.25
N LEU A 82 -5.02 3.39 -7.50
CA LEU A 82 -3.74 2.77 -7.82
C LEU A 82 -3.21 3.27 -9.17
N GLU A 83 -4.05 3.37 -10.20
CA GLU A 83 -3.70 3.96 -11.50
C GLU A 83 -3.14 5.39 -11.34
N ARG A 84 -3.82 6.21 -10.54
CA ARG A 84 -3.36 7.57 -10.25
C ARG A 84 -2.06 7.60 -9.46
N ALA A 85 -1.89 6.71 -8.49
CA ALA A 85 -0.66 6.61 -7.71
C ALA A 85 0.54 6.23 -8.59
N ILE A 86 0.38 5.23 -9.48
CA ILE A 86 1.39 4.82 -10.44
C ILE A 86 1.75 5.99 -11.37
N THR A 87 0.75 6.70 -11.88
CA THR A 87 0.94 7.90 -12.70
C THR A 87 1.76 8.97 -11.96
N ASN A 88 1.46 9.22 -10.68
CA ASN A 88 2.22 10.15 -9.84
C ASN A 88 3.69 9.72 -9.67
N ILE A 89 3.94 8.43 -9.43
CA ILE A 89 5.31 7.88 -9.29
C ILE A 89 6.13 8.14 -10.57
N PHE A 90 5.56 7.87 -11.75
CA PHE A 90 6.26 8.10 -13.01
C PHE A 90 6.52 9.58 -13.30
N HIS A 91 5.62 10.48 -12.90
CA HIS A 91 5.85 11.92 -13.07
C HIS A 91 6.95 12.46 -12.15
N MET A 92 7.08 11.90 -10.95
CA MET A 92 8.14 12.29 -10.00
C MET A 92 9.54 11.88 -10.46
N ASN A 93 9.67 10.75 -11.16
CA ASN A 93 10.95 10.23 -11.65
C ASN A 93 11.41 10.84 -12.99
N ARG A 94 10.70 11.83 -13.53
CA ARG A 94 11.01 12.51 -14.79
C ARG A 94 11.67 13.89 -14.61
N ILE A 95 12.22 14.18 -13.44
CA ILE A 95 12.97 15.40 -13.11
C ILE A 95 14.40 15.03 -12.76
#